data_AF-A0A2V7H850-F1
#
_entry.id   AF-A0A2V7H850-F1
#
_cell.length_a   1.000
_cell.length_b   1.000
_cell.length_c   1.000
_cell.angle_alpha   90.00
_cell.angle_beta   90.00
_cell.angle_gamma   90.00
#
_symmetry.space_group_name_H-M   'P 1'
#
loop_
_entity.id
_entity.type
_entity.pdbx_description
1 polymer ?
#
loop_
_entity_poly.entity_id
_entity_poly.type
_entity_poly.pdbx_seq_one_letter_code
_entity_poly.pdbx_strand_id
1 'polypeptide(L)'
;MIRRLSLLFVLVAGLVAVNASAQGRVQRPMTFEDFAAVRNVGDPQVSPDGKWVLYSVRTTDVGANKRTTVTKLQPITGGAARIYPDSNTKAAEARWSPDGKWVAY
;
A
#
# COMPACT_ATOMS: atom_id res chain seq x y z
N MET A 1 11.38 60.17 -0.61
CA MET A 1 11.71 59.17 0.44
C MET A 1 10.73 57.98 0.46
N ILE A 2 9.45 58.14 0.08
CA ILE A 2 8.40 57.11 0.17
C ILE A 2 8.62 55.89 -0.76
N ARG A 3 9.13 56.08 -1.99
CA ARG A 3 9.38 54.98 -2.96
C ARG A 3 10.44 53.96 -2.51
N ARG A 4 11.43 54.38 -1.70
CA ARG A 4 12.47 53.49 -1.18
C ARG A 4 11.94 52.58 -0.06
N LEU A 5 10.92 53.05 0.67
CA LEU A 5 10.28 52.31 1.76
C LEU A 5 9.34 51.21 1.22
N SER A 6 8.66 51.46 0.10
CA SER A 6 7.80 50.47 -0.57
C SER A 6 8.58 49.27 -1.13
N LEU A 7 9.79 49.51 -1.67
CA LEU A 7 10.67 48.46 -2.19
C LEU A 7 11.21 47.53 -1.08
N LEU A 8 11.55 48.09 0.08
CA LEU A 8 11.94 47.32 1.26
C LEU A 8 10.80 46.45 1.80
N PHE A 9 9.56 46.95 1.76
CA PHE A 9 8.39 46.20 2.22
C PHE A 9 8.07 44.98 1.35
N VAL A 10 8.19 45.13 0.02
CA VAL A 10 8.00 44.02 -0.94
C VAL A 10 9.10 42.96 -0.80
N LEU A 11 10.35 43.37 -0.56
CA LEU A 11 11.47 42.45 -0.37
C LEU A 11 11.31 41.60 0.90
N VAL A 12 10.85 42.21 2.00
CA VAL A 12 10.59 41.52 3.27
C VAL A 12 9.41 40.56 3.14
N ALA A 13 8.33 40.94 2.45
CA ALA A 13 7.20 40.07 2.20
C ALA A 13 7.57 38.84 1.37
N GLY A 14 8.44 39.00 0.37
CA GLY A 14 8.99 37.90 -0.42
C GLY A 14 9.82 36.91 0.40
N LEU A 15 10.64 37.40 1.33
CA LEU A 15 11.49 36.54 2.19
C LEU A 15 10.67 35.68 3.15
N VAL A 16 9.54 36.19 3.66
CA VAL A 16 8.66 35.45 4.58
C VAL A 16 7.90 34.33 3.86
N ALA A 17 7.48 34.55 2.60
CA ALA A 17 6.75 33.57 1.81
C ALA A 17 7.59 32.32 1.45
N VAL A 18 8.90 32.48 1.26
CA VAL A 18 9.81 31.36 0.95
C VAL A 18 10.05 30.45 2.16
N ASN A 19 10.04 30.99 3.38
CA ASN A 19 10.20 30.17 4.60
C ASN A 19 8.96 29.33 4.93
N ALA A 20 7.77 29.74 4.50
CA ALA A 20 6.53 29.00 4.74
C ALA A 20 6.41 27.73 3.87
N SER A 21 6.96 27.75 2.65
CA SER A 21 6.96 26.58 1.75
C SER A 21 8.08 25.58 2.06
N ALA A 22 9.07 25.97 2.88
CA ALA A 22 10.21 25.14 3.27
C ALA A 22 9.98 24.34 4.57
N GLN A 23 8.83 24.49 5.23
CA GLN A 23 8.46 23.62 6.35
C GLN A 23 8.12 22.23 5.80
N GLY A 24 9.16 21.40 5.67
CA GLY A 24 9.02 19.98 5.31
C GLY A 24 7.95 19.34 6.17
N ARG A 25 7.05 18.56 5.54
CA ARG A 25 5.95 17.88 6.21
C ARG A 25 6.53 17.00 7.32
N VAL A 26 6.38 17.42 8.57
CA VAL A 26 6.82 16.62 9.73
C VAL A 26 5.97 15.36 9.73
N GLN A 27 6.58 14.24 9.33
CA GLN A 27 5.92 12.94 9.39
C GLN A 27 5.79 12.56 10.85
N ARG A 28 4.59 12.15 11.27
CA ARG A 28 4.39 11.64 12.63
C ARG A 28 5.23 10.37 12.84
N PRO A 29 5.76 10.11 14.05
CA PRO A 29 6.41 8.84 14.36
C PRO A 29 5.50 7.64 14.06
N MET A 30 6.11 6.54 13.64
CA MET A 30 5.40 5.27 13.48
C MET A 30 4.91 4.79 14.85
N THR A 31 3.65 4.43 14.94
CA THR A 31 3.07 3.84 16.15
C THR A 31 2.97 2.32 16.01
N PHE A 32 2.62 1.66 17.11
CA PHE A 32 2.33 0.23 17.09
C PHE A 32 1.17 -0.11 16.13
N GLU A 33 0.15 0.74 16.09
CA GLU A 33 -1.03 0.58 15.24
C GLU A 33 -0.66 0.64 13.76
N ASP A 34 0.28 1.51 13.37
CA ASP A 34 0.78 1.55 12.00
C ASP A 34 1.44 0.24 11.60
N PHE A 35 2.29 -0.29 12.47
CA PHE A 35 2.96 -1.56 12.25
C PHE A 35 1.95 -2.71 12.17
N ALA A 36 0.97 -2.75 13.07
CA ALA A 36 -0.07 -3.77 13.08
C ALA A 36 -0.97 -3.71 11.84
N ALA A 37 -1.21 -2.52 11.29
CA ALA A 37 -2.00 -2.31 10.08
C ALA A 37 -1.29 -2.73 8.78
N VAL A 38 0.02 -3.00 8.83
CA VAL A 38 0.77 -3.47 7.66
C VAL A 38 0.20 -4.79 7.15
N ARG A 39 -0.20 -4.79 5.88
CA ARG A 39 -0.61 -6.01 5.17
C ARG A 39 0.64 -6.71 4.67
N ASN A 40 0.92 -7.89 5.20
CA ASN A 40 2.05 -8.69 4.73
C ASN A 40 1.64 -9.44 3.46
N VAL A 41 2.40 -9.24 2.39
CA VAL A 41 2.18 -9.84 1.08
C VAL A 41 3.33 -10.80 0.80
N GLY A 42 3.03 -12.00 0.32
CA GLY A 42 4.06 -13.00 0.05
C GLY A 42 3.60 -14.13 -0.84
N ASP A 43 4.52 -15.05 -1.10
CA ASP A 43 4.28 -16.27 -1.87
C ASP A 43 3.61 -16.03 -3.25
N PRO A 44 4.23 -15.23 -4.13
CA PRO A 44 3.69 -15.01 -5.47
C PRO A 44 3.86 -16.25 -6.35
N GLN A 45 2.80 -16.66 -7.05
CA GLN A 45 2.77 -17.77 -8.01
C GLN A 45 2.11 -17.32 -9.31
N VAL A 46 2.91 -17.24 -10.38
CA VAL A 46 2.43 -16.92 -11.72
C VAL A 46 1.72 -18.15 -12.31
N SER A 47 0.57 -17.95 -12.96
CA SER A 47 -0.14 -19.02 -13.65
C SER A 47 0.68 -19.53 -14.85
N PRO A 48 0.55 -20.83 -15.23
CA PRO A 48 1.27 -21.37 -16.39
C PRO A 48 1.02 -20.65 -17.71
N ASP A 49 -0.17 -20.06 -17.88
CA ASP A 49 -0.53 -19.25 -19.06
C ASP A 49 -0.02 -17.79 -18.99
N GLY A 50 0.63 -17.39 -17.89
CA GLY A 50 1.20 -16.05 -17.70
C GLY A 50 0.16 -14.93 -17.54
N LYS A 51 -1.11 -15.24 -17.28
CA LYS A 51 -2.18 -14.22 -17.19
C LYS A 51 -2.48 -13.78 -15.76
N TRP A 52 -2.14 -14.59 -14.76
CA TRP A 52 -2.56 -14.39 -13.38
C TRP A 52 -1.41 -14.56 -12.38
N VAL A 53 -1.54 -13.90 -11.23
CA VAL A 53 -0.70 -14.13 -10.05
C VAL A 53 -1.59 -14.50 -8.88
N LEU A 54 -1.35 -15.67 -8.29
CA LEU A 54 -1.79 -15.98 -6.93
C LEU A 54 -0.78 -15.40 -5.94
N TYR A 55 -1.24 -14.85 -4.84
CA TYR A 55 -0.37 -14.37 -3.77
C TYR A 55 -1.10 -14.34 -2.44
N SER A 56 -0.38 -14.52 -1.35
CA SER A 56 -0.95 -14.43 0.00
C SER A 56 -0.98 -13.00 0.50
N VAL A 57 -2.03 -12.65 1.25
CA VAL A 57 -2.13 -11.41 2.00
C VAL A 57 -2.54 -11.74 3.42
N ARG A 58 -1.67 -11.42 4.38
CA ARG A 58 -1.96 -11.51 5.82
C ARG A 58 -2.30 -10.16 6.41
N THR A 59 -3.40 -10.11 7.15
CA THR A 59 -3.84 -8.97 7.96
C THR A 59 -3.83 -9.33 9.45
N THR A 60 -3.67 -8.33 10.29
CA THR A 60 -3.75 -8.46 11.75
C THR A 60 -4.91 -7.63 12.26
N ASP A 61 -5.76 -8.25 13.09
CA ASP A 61 -6.77 -7.59 13.90
C ASP A 61 -6.30 -7.66 15.35
N VAL A 62 -5.84 -6.53 15.88
CA VAL A 62 -5.30 -6.45 17.25
C VAL A 62 -6.41 -6.62 18.29
N GLY A 63 -7.56 -5.99 18.06
CA GLY A 63 -8.69 -6.05 19.01
C GLY A 63 -9.27 -7.45 19.14
N ALA A 64 -9.33 -8.19 18.03
CA ALA A 64 -9.76 -9.58 18.02
C ALA A 64 -8.64 -10.59 18.34
N ASN A 65 -7.40 -10.12 18.61
CA ASN A 65 -6.20 -10.95 18.76
C ASN A 65 -6.07 -12.02 17.66
N LYS A 66 -6.25 -11.62 16.40
CA LYS A 66 -6.37 -12.55 15.27
C LYS A 66 -5.51 -12.13 14.09
N ARG A 67 -4.86 -13.11 13.46
CA ARG A 67 -4.25 -12.96 12.14
C ARG A 67 -5.05 -13.76 11.12
N THR A 68 -5.26 -13.18 9.94
CA THR A 68 -5.92 -13.84 8.82
C THR A 68 -5.02 -13.76 7.61
N THR A 69 -4.73 -14.91 7.00
CA THR A 69 -4.10 -14.98 5.67
C THR A 69 -5.16 -15.40 4.66
N VAL A 70 -5.17 -14.75 3.51
CA VAL A 70 -5.98 -15.15 2.35
C VAL A 70 -5.14 -15.15 1.09
N THR A 71 -5.44 -16.06 0.19
CA THR A 71 -4.92 -16.00 -1.18
C THR A 71 -5.74 -15.00 -1.99
N LYS A 72 -5.05 -14.19 -2.79
CA LYS A 72 -5.63 -13.31 -3.81
C LYS A 72 -5.18 -13.73 -5.20
N LEU A 73 -6.06 -13.50 -6.17
CA LEU A 73 -5.81 -13.68 -7.59
C LEU A 73 -5.84 -12.32 -8.28
N GLN A 74 -4.74 -11.95 -8.93
CA GLN A 74 -4.55 -10.66 -9.63
C GLN A 74 -4.25 -10.90 -11.11
N PRO A 75 -4.93 -10.21 -12.04
CA PRO A 75 -4.51 -10.19 -13.44
C PRO A 75 -3.15 -9.51 -13.60
N ILE A 76 -2.25 -10.11 -14.38
CA ILE A 76 -0.90 -9.57 -14.66
C ILE A 76 -0.97 -8.25 -15.43
N THR A 77 -1.97 -8.09 -16.28
CA THR A 77 -2.23 -6.84 -17.01
C THR A 77 -2.66 -5.68 -16.12
N GLY A 78 -2.80 -5.89 -14.80
CA GLY A 78 -3.38 -4.94 -13.87
C GLY A 78 -4.90 -5.07 -13.76
N GLY A 79 -5.49 -4.24 -12.90
CA GLY A 79 -6.91 -4.32 -12.52
C GLY A 79 -7.09 -4.79 -11.08
N ALA A 80 -8.33 -5.14 -10.72
CA ALA A 80 -8.67 -5.48 -9.34
C ALA A 80 -8.30 -6.95 -8.99
N ALA A 81 -7.60 -7.14 -7.88
CA ALA A 81 -7.44 -8.45 -7.25
C ALA A 81 -8.74 -8.91 -6.58
N ARG A 82 -9.03 -10.22 -6.65
CA ARG A 82 -10.10 -10.86 -5.89
C ARG A 82 -9.55 -11.90 -4.90
N ILE A 83 -10.30 -12.23 -3.86
CA ILE A 83 -9.97 -13.35 -2.98
C ILE A 83 -10.18 -14.65 -3.76
N TYR A 84 -9.30 -15.63 -3.55
CA TYR A 84 -9.37 -16.94 -4.17
C TYR A 84 -9.37 -18.05 -3.10
N PRO A 85 -10.17 -19.12 -3.27
CA PRO A 85 -11.15 -19.33 -4.33
C PRO A 85 -12.43 -18.47 -4.15
N ASP A 86 -12.75 -18.11 -2.91
CA ASP A 86 -13.90 -17.28 -2.54
C ASP A 86 -13.65 -16.57 -1.18
N SER A 87 -14.57 -15.71 -0.75
CA SER A 87 -14.44 -14.93 0.49
C SER A 87 -14.59 -15.73 1.78
N ASN A 88 -15.16 -16.94 1.71
CA ASN A 88 -15.44 -17.78 2.88
C ASN A 88 -14.29 -18.75 3.17
N THR A 89 -13.44 -18.99 2.18
CA THR A 89 -12.28 -19.87 2.26
C THR A 89 -11.02 -19.09 2.66
N LYS A 90 -10.42 -19.46 3.79
CA LYS A 90 -9.09 -18.95 4.20
C LYS A 90 -7.99 -19.83 3.63
N ALA A 91 -7.86 -19.79 2.31
CA ALA A 91 -6.76 -20.43 1.60
C ALA A 91 -5.44 -19.69 1.86
N ALA A 92 -4.37 -20.44 2.09
CA ALA A 92 -3.00 -19.93 2.12
C ALA A 92 -2.14 -20.80 1.19
N GLU A 93 -1.00 -20.28 0.77
CA GLU A 93 0.01 -21.07 0.04
C GLU A 93 -0.50 -21.75 -1.24
N ALA A 94 -1.43 -21.10 -1.95
CA ALA A 94 -2.07 -21.70 -3.11
C ALA A 94 -1.07 -21.99 -4.25
N ARG A 95 -1.25 -23.11 -4.95
CA ARG A 95 -0.36 -23.58 -6.03
C ARG A 95 -1.13 -23.91 -7.29
N TRP A 96 -0.65 -23.43 -8.43
CA TRP A 96 -1.16 -23.85 -9.73
C TRP A 96 -0.74 -25.29 -10.04
N SER A 97 -1.66 -26.06 -10.59
CA SER A 97 -1.31 -27.27 -11.34
C SER A 97 -0.42 -26.94 -12.55
N PRO A 98 0.42 -27.87 -13.02
CA PRO A 98 1.31 -27.62 -14.17
C PRO A 98 0.58 -27.19 -15.46
N ASP A 99 -0.65 -27.67 -15.66
CA ASP A 99 -1.49 -27.30 -16.81
C ASP A 99 -2.37 -26.06 -16.57
N GLY A 100 -2.32 -25.49 -15.36
CA GLY A 100 -3.04 -24.28 -14.98
C GLY A 100 -4.54 -24.45 -14.76
N LYS A 101 -5.09 -25.67 -14.85
CA LYS A 101 -6.55 -25.89 -14.76
C LYS A 101 -7.06 -25.94 -13.32
N TRP A 102 -6.18 -26.30 -12.39
CA TRP A 102 -6.49 -26.48 -10.98
C TRP A 102 -5.57 -25.66 -10.10
N VAL A 103 -6.07 -25.34 -8.90
CA VAL A 103 -5.29 -24.73 -7.82
C VAL A 103 -5.49 -25.56 -6.55
N ALA A 104 -4.40 -25.94 -5.91
CA ALA A 104 -4.42 -26.53 -4.57
C ALA A 104 -4.21 -25.44 -3.51
N TYR A 105 -4.85 -25.56 -2.35
CA TYR A 105 -4.84 -24.56 -1.27
C TYR A 105 -5.29 -25.15 0.07
#